data_AF-A0A6G4UF98-F1
#
_entry.id   AF-A0A6G4UF98-F1
#
_cell.length_a   1.000
_cell.length_b   1.000
_cell.length_c   1.000
_cell.angle_alpha   90.00
_cell.angle_beta   90.00
_cell.angle_gamma   90.00
#
_symmetry.space_group_name_H-M   'P 1'
#
loop_
_entity.id
_entity.type
_entity.pdbx_description
1 polymer ?
#
loop_
_entity_poly.entity_id
_entity_poly.type
_entity_poly.pdbx_seq_one_letter_code
_entity_poly.pdbx_strand_id
1 'polypeptide(L)'
;MERTTDELAPDGGTVNSVRRDTYADSVALMRAARALSELPGVAAASLVMGTPANLALLAGAGLLTGEGRAARPGDLVVAVRGDGGGDGGAVAGALAAVDGLLAEPAGSSGSAVLEEPPPRALIEAEPGSALALISTPGPYAGAEALKALRSGMHAFVFSDNVPVEQEIRIKEEAHRRGLLAMGPDCGTAVLDGVPLGFANVLRPGRVGLI
;
A
#
# COMPACT_ATOMS: atom_id res chain seq x y z
N MET A 1 39.46 -3.13 24.18
CA MET A 1 40.10 -3.69 22.97
C MET A 1 39.32 -4.93 22.61
N GLU A 2 38.24 -4.78 21.84
CA GLU A 2 37.56 -5.91 21.20
C GLU A 2 36.67 -5.36 20.07
N ARG A 3 37.25 -5.49 18.86
CA ARG A 3 36.71 -5.52 17.51
C ARG A 3 35.25 -5.08 17.31
N THR A 4 35.10 -3.84 16.88
CA THR A 4 34.00 -3.42 15.99
C THR A 4 34.14 -4.22 14.69
N THR A 5 33.19 -5.10 14.43
CA THR A 5 33.05 -5.78 13.14
C THR A 5 32.70 -4.72 12.10
N ASP A 6 33.73 -4.39 11.33
CA ASP A 6 33.68 -3.80 10.01
C ASP A 6 32.85 -4.72 9.11
N GLU A 7 31.59 -4.36 8.88
CA GLU A 7 30.66 -5.12 8.03
C GLU A 7 30.34 -4.27 6.79
N LEU A 8 31.18 -4.49 5.77
CA LEU A 8 31.05 -4.16 4.34
C LEU A 8 30.03 -3.05 3.99
N ALA A 9 30.53 -1.83 3.78
CA ALA A 9 29.87 -0.91 2.87
C ALA A 9 29.99 -1.49 1.44
N PRO A 10 28.89 -1.79 0.73
CA PRO A 10 29.00 -2.16 -0.67
C PRO A 10 29.31 -0.89 -1.48
N ASP A 11 30.38 -0.95 -2.26
CA ASP A 11 30.94 0.09 -3.13
C ASP A 11 30.00 0.52 -4.27
N GLY A 12 28.89 1.14 -3.90
CA GLY A 12 27.95 1.85 -4.77
C GLY A 12 27.09 2.73 -3.87
N GLY A 13 27.41 4.02 -3.78
CA GLY A 13 26.83 4.92 -2.78
C GLY A 13 25.31 4.90 -2.80
N THR A 14 24.71 4.44 -1.70
CA THR A 14 23.27 4.58 -1.48
C THR A 14 22.97 6.02 -1.08
N VAL A 15 22.03 6.65 -1.77
CA VAL A 15 21.55 8.00 -1.49
C VAL A 15 20.09 7.91 -1.08
N ASN A 16 19.72 8.64 -0.01
CA ASN A 16 18.32 8.93 0.24
C ASN A 16 18.04 10.40 -0.07
N SER A 17 16.92 10.68 -0.71
CA SER A 17 16.37 12.01 -0.85
C SER A 17 15.01 12.05 -0.15
N VAL A 18 14.86 12.95 0.82
CA VAL A 18 13.62 13.11 1.58
C VAL A 18 12.83 14.29 1.05
N ARG A 19 11.64 14.01 0.50
CA ARG A 19 10.70 15.01 -0.01
C ARG A 19 9.64 15.26 1.06
N ARG A 20 9.70 16.44 1.68
CA ARG A 20 8.83 16.77 2.82
C ARG A 20 7.38 16.95 2.38
N ASP A 21 6.47 16.53 3.25
CA ASP A 21 5.01 16.73 3.08
C ASP A 21 4.49 16.32 1.69
N THR A 22 5.15 15.34 1.07
CA THR A 22 4.86 14.85 -0.27
C THR A 22 4.25 13.47 -0.15
N TYR A 23 2.94 13.37 -0.36
CA TYR A 23 2.23 12.11 -0.35
C TYR A 23 2.07 11.57 -1.78
N ALA A 24 2.33 10.28 -1.95
CA ALA A 24 1.88 9.53 -3.11
C ALA A 24 1.35 8.17 -2.66
N ASP A 25 0.41 7.60 -3.41
CA ASP A 25 -0.10 6.28 -3.11
C ASP A 25 0.96 5.19 -3.37
N SER A 26 0.81 4.04 -2.71
CA SER A 26 1.78 2.95 -2.80
C SER A 26 1.94 2.37 -4.21
N VAL A 27 0.93 2.45 -5.08
CA VAL A 27 1.01 1.96 -6.46
C VAL A 27 1.91 2.87 -7.30
N ALA A 28 1.74 4.19 -7.17
CA ALA A 28 2.61 5.18 -7.80
C ALA A 28 4.06 5.00 -7.32
N LEU A 29 4.28 4.82 -6.01
CA LEU A 29 5.62 4.59 -5.45
C LEU A 29 6.26 3.30 -5.98
N MET A 30 5.52 2.19 -6.04
CA MET A 30 6.02 0.91 -6.55
C MET A 30 6.34 0.97 -8.05
N ARG A 31 5.50 1.63 -8.84
CA ARG A 31 5.73 1.85 -10.28
C ARG A 31 6.99 2.68 -10.51
N ALA A 32 7.14 3.78 -9.79
CA ALA A 32 8.32 4.63 -9.86
C ALA A 32 9.58 3.88 -9.40
N ALA A 33 9.52 3.12 -8.30
CA ALA A 33 10.66 2.32 -7.82
C ALA A 33 11.13 1.30 -8.85
N ARG A 34 10.20 0.64 -9.54
CA ARG A 34 10.51 -0.29 -10.63
C ARG A 34 11.19 0.42 -11.79
N ALA A 35 10.59 1.51 -12.28
CA ALA A 35 11.15 2.27 -13.39
C ALA A 35 12.56 2.81 -13.08
N LEU A 36 12.80 3.28 -11.86
CA LEU A 36 14.14 3.70 -11.42
C LEU A 36 15.13 2.54 -11.38
N SER A 37 14.70 1.35 -10.96
CA SER A 37 15.57 0.16 -10.90
C SER A 37 15.93 -0.38 -12.29
N GLU A 38 15.20 0.02 -13.33
CA GLU A 38 15.49 -0.34 -14.73
C GLU A 38 16.46 0.66 -15.40
N LEU A 39 16.81 1.78 -14.73
CA LEU A 39 17.75 2.75 -15.27
C LEU A 39 19.20 2.21 -15.27
N PRO A 40 19.98 2.45 -16.35
CA PRO A 40 21.39 2.10 -16.38
C PRO A 40 22.16 2.74 -15.23
N GLY A 41 23.00 1.96 -14.54
CA GLY A 41 23.80 2.44 -13.41
C GLY A 41 23.09 2.43 -12.05
N VAL A 42 21.84 1.96 -11.98
CA VAL A 42 21.08 1.78 -10.73
C VAL A 42 21.08 0.30 -10.34
N ALA A 43 21.64 -0.02 -9.17
CA ALA A 43 21.62 -1.37 -8.61
C ALA A 43 20.33 -1.68 -7.83
N ALA A 44 19.75 -0.67 -7.18
CA ALA A 44 18.49 -0.80 -6.45
C ALA A 44 17.83 0.56 -6.26
N ALA A 45 16.51 0.62 -6.37
CA ALA A 45 15.72 1.78 -5.99
C ALA A 45 14.48 1.40 -5.16
N SER A 46 14.11 2.24 -4.20
CA SER A 46 12.90 2.08 -3.40
C SER A 46 12.32 3.44 -3.06
N LEU A 47 10.99 3.58 -3.13
CA LEU A 47 10.27 4.76 -2.71
C LEU A 47 9.24 4.35 -1.66
N VAL A 48 9.25 5.01 -0.51
CA VAL A 48 8.34 4.72 0.59
C VAL A 48 7.96 5.99 1.34
N MET A 49 6.76 6.00 1.95
CA MET A 49 6.44 7.01 2.97
C MET A 49 7.30 6.78 4.23
N GLY A 50 7.68 7.83 4.94
CA GLY A 50 8.56 7.80 6.12
C GLY A 50 7.91 7.24 7.40
N THR A 51 7.05 6.22 7.27
CA THR A 51 6.47 5.52 8.43
C THR A 51 7.51 4.60 9.08
N PRO A 52 7.42 4.32 10.40
CA PRO A 52 8.38 3.44 11.07
C PRO A 52 8.51 2.05 10.41
N ALA A 53 7.40 1.47 9.96
CA ALA A 53 7.40 0.18 9.27
C ALA A 53 8.17 0.23 7.94
N ASN A 54 7.95 1.28 7.13
CA ASN A 54 8.63 1.45 5.86
C ASN A 54 10.13 1.74 6.01
N LEU A 55 10.51 2.54 7.02
CA LEU A 55 11.92 2.79 7.31
C LEU A 55 12.63 1.51 7.77
N ALA A 56 11.96 0.63 8.52
CA ALA A 56 12.49 -0.68 8.87
C ALA A 56 12.71 -1.57 7.64
N LEU A 57 11.80 -1.54 6.66
CA LEU A 57 11.98 -2.24 5.38
C LEU A 57 13.19 -1.71 4.59
N LEU A 58 13.36 -0.38 4.50
CA LEU A 58 14.55 0.22 3.85
C LEU A 58 15.85 -0.17 4.58
N ALA A 59 15.83 -0.21 5.91
CA ALA A 59 16.97 -0.64 6.70
C ALA A 59 17.34 -2.10 6.42
N GLY A 60 16.35 -3.00 6.39
CA GLY A 60 16.54 -4.41 6.06
C GLY A 60 17.08 -4.64 4.65
N ALA A 61 16.76 -3.76 3.70
CA ALA A 61 17.30 -3.79 2.33
C ALA A 61 18.69 -3.13 2.20
N GLY A 62 19.25 -2.59 3.29
CA GLY A 62 20.49 -1.81 3.29
C GLY A 62 20.38 -0.48 2.53
N LEU A 63 19.16 0.00 2.29
CA LEU A 63 18.89 1.21 1.49
C LEU A 63 18.69 2.47 2.35
N LEU A 64 18.71 2.33 3.69
CA LEU A 64 18.48 3.43 4.62
C LEU A 64 19.79 4.10 5.05
N THR A 65 19.88 5.40 4.78
CA THR A 65 20.96 6.30 5.20
C THR A 65 20.53 7.20 6.36
N GLY A 66 21.45 8.01 6.88
CA GLY A 66 21.16 8.98 7.94
C GLY A 66 20.07 9.99 7.56
N GLU A 67 20.00 10.41 6.29
CA GLU A 67 18.98 11.35 5.80
C GLU A 67 17.57 10.73 5.87
N GLY A 68 17.42 9.49 5.39
CA GLY A 68 16.14 8.78 5.42
C GLY A 68 15.63 8.49 6.84
N ARG A 69 16.53 8.29 7.82
CA ARG A 69 16.16 8.08 9.23
C ARG A 69 15.45 9.29 9.87
N ALA A 70 15.63 10.48 9.32
CA ALA A 70 15.00 11.71 9.82
C ALA A 70 13.61 11.97 9.23
N ALA A 71 13.14 11.12 8.30
CA ALA A 71 11.84 11.26 7.66
C ALA A 71 10.68 10.99 8.63
N ARG A 72 9.58 11.71 8.44
CA ARG A 72 8.33 11.57 9.18
C ARG A 72 7.31 10.80 8.35
N PRO A 73 6.20 10.30 8.95
CA PRO A 73 5.16 9.56 8.21
C PRO A 73 4.58 10.27 6.98
N GLY A 74 4.58 11.61 6.94
CA GLY A 74 4.11 12.40 5.79
C GLY A 74 5.18 12.72 4.74
N ASP A 75 6.44 12.33 4.97
CA ASP A 75 7.54 12.56 4.05
C ASP A 75 7.70 11.37 3.10
N LEU A 76 8.05 11.63 1.84
CA LEU A 76 8.44 10.61 0.88
C LEU A 76 9.96 10.41 0.94
N VAL A 77 10.39 9.17 1.14
CA VAL A 77 11.80 8.76 1.10
C VAL A 77 12.07 8.06 -0.22
N VAL A 78 12.97 8.63 -1.02
CA VAL A 78 13.50 8.02 -2.25
C VAL A 78 14.88 7.47 -1.94
N ALA A 79 15.07 6.16 -2.04
CA ALA A 79 16.35 5.50 -1.86
C ALA A 79 16.86 4.94 -3.19
N VAL A 80 18.09 5.31 -3.58
CA VAL A 80 18.73 4.83 -4.82
C VAL A 80 20.15 4.41 -4.51
N ARG A 81 20.55 3.22 -4.97
CA ARG A 81 21.91 2.69 -4.90
C ARG A 81 22.45 2.54 -6.32
N GLY A 82 23.62 3.13 -6.59
CA GLY A 82 24.34 2.92 -7.85
C GLY A 82 25.03 1.56 -7.93
N ASP A 83 25.38 1.11 -9.13
CA ASP A 83 26.09 -0.16 -9.38
C ASP A 83 27.61 -0.13 -9.12
N GLY A 84 28.14 1.02 -8.67
CA GLY A 84 29.56 1.19 -8.36
C GLY A 84 30.46 1.43 -9.58
N GLY A 85 29.92 1.40 -10.80
CA GLY A 85 30.68 1.49 -12.04
C GLY A 85 30.86 2.92 -12.62
N GLY A 86 30.26 3.95 -12.01
CA GLY A 86 30.17 5.30 -12.58
C GLY A 86 30.35 6.45 -11.59
N ASP A 87 30.46 7.65 -12.14
CA ASP A 87 30.75 8.95 -11.51
C ASP A 87 29.59 9.55 -10.67
N GLY A 88 28.67 8.72 -10.17
CA GLY A 88 27.48 9.16 -9.42
C GLY A 88 26.40 9.83 -10.28
N GLY A 89 26.64 10.05 -11.58
CA GLY A 89 25.67 10.66 -12.51
C GLY A 89 24.39 9.84 -12.67
N ALA A 90 24.48 8.51 -12.62
CA ALA A 90 23.32 7.61 -12.69
C ALA A 90 22.36 7.81 -11.49
N VAL A 91 22.90 7.94 -10.28
CA VAL A 91 22.10 8.18 -9.07
C VAL A 91 21.44 9.56 -9.13
N ALA A 92 22.17 10.59 -9.56
CA ALA A 92 21.61 11.92 -9.75
C ALA A 92 20.50 11.95 -10.81
N GLY A 93 20.70 11.26 -11.93
CA GLY A 93 19.69 11.12 -12.99
C GLY A 93 18.44 10.39 -12.52
N ALA A 94 18.61 9.31 -11.74
CA ALA A 94 17.50 8.59 -11.13
C ALA A 94 16.69 9.49 -10.17
N LEU A 95 17.36 10.27 -9.32
CA LEU A 95 16.69 11.21 -8.41
C LEU A 95 15.94 12.31 -9.17
N ALA A 96 16.48 12.79 -10.29
CA ALA A 96 15.83 13.78 -11.15
C ALA A 96 14.60 13.22 -11.90
N ALA A 97 14.59 11.92 -12.20
CA ALA A 97 13.47 11.26 -12.88
C ALA A 97 12.24 11.04 -11.98
N VAL A 98 12.41 11.06 -10.66
CA VAL A 98 11.35 10.75 -9.68
C VAL A 98 10.09 11.58 -9.90
N ASP A 99 10.22 12.91 -10.08
CA ASP A 99 9.05 13.79 -10.23
C ASP A 99 8.23 13.44 -11.48
N GLY A 100 8.90 13.14 -12.60
CA GLY A 100 8.23 12.70 -13.82
C GLY A 100 7.53 11.36 -13.63
N LEU A 101 8.21 10.40 -13.00
CA LEU A 101 7.66 9.07 -12.74
C LEU A 101 6.46 9.10 -11.80
N LEU A 102 6.45 9.98 -10.79
CA LEU A 102 5.31 10.16 -9.89
C LEU A 102 4.14 10.91 -10.54
N ALA A 103 4.42 11.80 -11.49
CA ALA A 103 3.39 12.55 -12.23
C ALA A 103 2.68 11.71 -13.30
N GLU A 104 3.27 10.61 -13.75
CA GLU A 104 2.62 9.71 -14.70
C GLU A 104 1.36 9.08 -14.09
N PRO A 105 0.19 9.19 -14.75
CA PRO A 105 -0.99 8.47 -14.32
C PRO A 105 -0.71 6.97 -14.26
N ALA A 106 -1.09 6.32 -13.17
CA ALA A 106 -1.17 4.86 -13.18
C ALA A 106 -2.02 4.47 -14.39
N GLY A 107 -1.45 3.64 -15.29
CA GLY A 107 -2.02 3.35 -16.59
C GLY A 107 -3.53 3.15 -16.52
N SER A 108 -4.27 4.03 -17.21
CA SER A 108 -5.69 3.87 -17.48
C SER A 108 -5.86 2.62 -18.35
N SER A 109 -5.98 1.46 -17.71
CA SER A 109 -6.66 0.31 -18.29
C SER A 109 -8.12 0.37 -17.84
N GLY A 110 -8.85 1.38 -18.32
CA GLY A 110 -10.25 1.60 -17.97
C GLY A 110 -10.73 2.96 -18.43
N SER A 111 -11.74 2.96 -19.29
CA SER A 111 -12.36 4.12 -19.94
C SER A 111 -12.55 5.30 -18.97
N ALA A 112 -11.99 6.45 -19.33
CA ALA A 112 -12.28 7.73 -18.68
C ALA A 112 -13.73 8.14 -18.98
N VAL A 113 -14.67 7.58 -18.22
CA VAL A 113 -15.98 8.19 -18.02
C VAL A 113 -15.77 9.27 -16.96
N LEU A 114 -16.34 10.45 -17.15
CA LEU A 114 -16.41 11.50 -16.13
C LEU A 114 -17.24 10.97 -14.95
N GLU A 115 -16.60 10.23 -14.05
CA GLU A 115 -17.24 9.71 -12.84
C GLU A 115 -17.50 10.88 -11.88
N GLU A 116 -18.70 10.90 -11.30
CA GLU A 116 -18.98 11.70 -10.12
C GLU A 116 -17.92 11.41 -9.04
N PRO A 117 -17.52 12.42 -8.26
CA PRO A 117 -16.52 12.21 -7.23
C PRO A 117 -16.98 11.07 -6.31
N PRO A 118 -16.14 10.07 -6.04
CA PRO A 118 -16.55 8.91 -5.28
C PRO A 118 -17.00 9.32 -3.88
N PRO A 119 -17.99 8.60 -3.28
CA PRO A 119 -18.48 8.89 -1.95
C PRO A 119 -17.33 8.85 -0.94
N ARG A 120 -17.25 9.87 -0.09
CA ARG A 120 -16.18 10.02 0.91
C ARG A 120 -16.49 9.32 2.23
N ALA A 121 -17.74 8.94 2.42
CA ALA A 121 -18.21 8.20 3.57
C ALA A 121 -19.24 7.15 3.15
N LEU A 122 -19.32 6.06 3.91
CA LEU A 122 -20.30 4.98 3.68
C LEU A 122 -21.76 5.48 3.67
N ILE A 123 -22.05 6.61 4.31
CA ILE A 123 -23.40 7.22 4.33
C ILE A 123 -23.76 7.92 3.03
N GLU A 124 -22.76 8.25 2.20
CA GLU A 124 -22.94 8.85 0.88
C GLU A 124 -23.07 7.77 -0.20
N ALA A 125 -22.99 6.49 0.16
CA ALA A 125 -23.15 5.39 -0.78
C ALA A 125 -24.57 5.34 -1.36
N GLU A 126 -24.67 4.89 -2.60
CA GLU A 126 -25.93 4.79 -3.33
C GLU A 126 -26.97 3.95 -2.56
N PRO A 127 -28.24 4.40 -2.51
CA PRO A 127 -29.32 3.61 -1.96
C PRO A 127 -29.39 2.22 -2.60
N GLY A 128 -29.35 1.16 -1.77
CA GLY A 128 -29.37 -0.23 -2.23
C GLY A 128 -27.99 -0.89 -2.33
N SER A 129 -26.91 -0.18 -2.02
CA SER A 129 -25.59 -0.78 -1.86
C SER A 129 -25.61 -1.87 -0.77
N ALA A 130 -25.27 -3.11 -1.13
CA ALA A 130 -25.44 -4.29 -0.27
C ALA A 130 -24.17 -4.73 0.48
N LEU A 131 -22.99 -4.23 0.09
CA LEU A 131 -21.69 -4.66 0.60
C LEU A 131 -20.75 -3.46 0.73
N ALA A 132 -19.99 -3.41 1.83
CA ALA A 132 -18.88 -2.49 2.02
C ALA A 132 -17.54 -3.25 2.03
N LEU A 133 -16.61 -2.85 1.17
CA LEU A 133 -15.21 -3.29 1.19
C LEU A 133 -14.39 -2.31 2.03
N ILE A 134 -13.76 -2.81 3.09
CA ILE A 134 -13.06 -2.00 4.09
C ILE A 134 -11.57 -2.33 4.02
N SER A 135 -10.79 -1.33 3.62
CA SER A 135 -9.33 -1.39 3.46
C SER A 135 -8.65 -0.18 4.13
N THR A 136 -9.22 0.28 5.25
CA THR A 136 -8.61 1.33 6.08
C THR A 136 -7.55 0.72 7.01
N PRO A 137 -6.63 1.50 7.59
CA PRO A 137 -5.70 0.96 8.58
C PRO A 137 -6.44 0.24 9.74
N GLY A 138 -5.90 -0.89 10.22
CA GLY A 138 -6.51 -1.77 11.22
C GLY A 138 -7.20 -1.07 12.42
N PRO A 139 -6.57 -0.05 13.05
CA PRO A 139 -7.20 0.70 14.14
C PRO A 139 -8.54 1.37 13.81
N TYR A 140 -8.81 1.65 12.53
CA TYR A 140 -10.03 2.29 12.05
C TYR A 140 -11.02 1.30 11.41
N ALA A 141 -10.54 0.15 10.93
CA ALA A 141 -11.34 -0.79 10.16
C ALA A 141 -12.56 -1.31 10.91
N GLY A 142 -12.43 -1.59 12.22
CA GLY A 142 -13.56 -2.05 13.01
C GLY A 142 -14.67 -1.01 13.15
N ALA A 143 -14.33 0.28 13.22
CA ALA A 143 -15.33 1.35 13.28
C ALA A 143 -16.09 1.45 11.95
N GLU A 144 -15.39 1.35 10.82
CA GLU A 144 -16.01 1.37 9.48
C GLU A 144 -16.89 0.13 9.23
N ALA A 145 -16.44 -1.05 9.64
CA ALA A 145 -17.24 -2.28 9.55
C ALA A 145 -18.55 -2.17 10.32
N LEU A 146 -18.49 -1.68 11.55
CA LEU A 146 -19.69 -1.49 12.35
C LEU A 146 -20.61 -0.39 11.80
N LYS A 147 -20.09 0.63 11.09
CA LYS A 147 -20.94 1.60 10.39
C LYS A 147 -21.67 0.95 9.22
N ALA A 148 -20.94 0.22 8.37
CA ALA A 148 -21.52 -0.50 7.23
C ALA A 148 -22.65 -1.45 7.66
N LEU A 149 -22.38 -2.31 8.65
CA LEU A 149 -23.36 -3.25 9.20
C LEU A 149 -24.58 -2.50 9.77
N ARG A 150 -24.35 -1.38 10.47
CA ARG A 150 -25.44 -0.58 11.02
C ARG A 150 -26.31 0.09 9.96
N SER A 151 -25.74 0.37 8.79
CA SER A 151 -26.44 0.86 7.60
C SER A 151 -27.10 -0.25 6.78
N GLY A 152 -27.00 -1.51 7.19
CA GLY A 152 -27.64 -2.64 6.49
C GLY A 152 -26.79 -3.31 5.41
N MET A 153 -25.50 -2.95 5.31
CA MET A 153 -24.57 -3.54 4.34
C MET A 153 -23.85 -4.74 4.95
N HIS A 154 -23.56 -5.77 4.14
CA HIS A 154 -22.54 -6.75 4.47
C HIS A 154 -21.16 -6.10 4.57
N ALA A 155 -20.26 -6.68 5.36
CA ALA A 155 -18.90 -6.16 5.52
C ALA A 155 -17.87 -7.17 4.99
N PHE A 156 -17.01 -6.72 4.09
CA PHE A 156 -15.77 -7.39 3.71
C PHE A 156 -14.60 -6.58 4.27
N VAL A 157 -13.90 -7.13 5.25
CA VAL A 157 -12.82 -6.48 5.99
C VAL A 157 -11.48 -7.03 5.50
N PHE A 158 -10.92 -6.35 4.51
CA PHE A 158 -9.59 -6.64 3.98
C PHE A 158 -8.49 -6.25 4.97
N SER A 159 -8.73 -5.21 5.76
CA SER A 159 -7.78 -4.68 6.73
C SER A 159 -7.27 -5.73 7.72
N ASP A 160 -5.96 -5.77 7.87
CA ASP A 160 -5.26 -6.50 8.93
C ASP A 160 -5.05 -5.61 10.18
N ASN A 161 -4.53 -6.19 11.27
CA ASN A 161 -4.22 -5.54 12.54
C ASN A 161 -5.45 -4.94 13.23
N VAL A 162 -6.59 -5.62 13.10
CA VAL A 162 -7.82 -5.33 13.83
C VAL A 162 -7.81 -6.12 15.14
N PRO A 163 -7.99 -5.49 16.31
CA PRO A 163 -8.04 -6.21 17.58
C PRO A 163 -9.13 -7.28 17.60
N VAL A 164 -8.83 -8.44 18.20
CA VAL A 164 -9.76 -9.58 18.29
C VAL A 164 -11.09 -9.18 18.92
N GLU A 165 -11.08 -8.28 19.91
CA GLU A 165 -12.30 -7.80 20.55
C GLU A 165 -13.17 -6.99 19.58
N GLN A 166 -12.57 -6.31 18.60
CA GLN A 166 -13.32 -5.63 17.54
C GLN A 166 -13.87 -6.63 16.52
N GLU A 167 -13.09 -7.64 16.12
CA GLU A 167 -13.57 -8.72 15.26
C GLU A 167 -14.83 -9.39 15.84
N ILE A 168 -14.79 -9.76 17.13
CA ILE A 168 -15.94 -10.36 17.82
C ILE A 168 -17.16 -9.45 17.71
N ARG A 169 -17.01 -8.16 18.04
CA ARG A 169 -18.11 -7.17 17.95
C ARG A 169 -18.67 -7.04 16.55
N ILE A 170 -17.82 -7.05 15.53
CA ILE A 170 -18.23 -6.96 14.12
C ILE A 170 -19.07 -8.18 13.75
N LYS A 171 -18.60 -9.39 14.10
CA LYS A 171 -19.31 -10.65 13.80
C LYS A 171 -20.62 -10.78 14.58
N GLU A 172 -20.65 -10.37 15.85
CA GLU A 172 -21.87 -10.32 16.65
C GLU A 172 -22.89 -9.33 16.08
N GLU A 173 -22.45 -8.13 15.68
CA GLU A 173 -23.31 -7.13 15.06
C GLU A 173 -23.89 -7.63 13.74
N ALA A 174 -23.06 -8.26 12.90
CA ALA A 174 -23.47 -8.83 11.63
C ALA A 174 -24.50 -9.95 11.85
N HIS A 175 -24.23 -10.87 12.78
CA HIS A 175 -25.13 -11.96 13.13
C HIS A 175 -26.50 -11.43 13.60
N ARG A 176 -26.50 -10.45 14.51
CA ARG A 176 -27.74 -9.82 15.02
C ARG A 176 -28.61 -9.22 13.92
N ARG A 177 -27.99 -8.76 12.83
CA ARG A 177 -28.67 -8.13 11.69
C ARG A 177 -28.97 -9.09 10.54
N GLY A 178 -28.56 -10.35 10.63
CA GLY A 178 -28.64 -11.29 9.52
C GLY A 178 -27.72 -10.93 8.34
N LEU A 179 -26.60 -10.25 8.62
CA LEU A 179 -25.61 -9.83 7.63
C LEU A 179 -24.34 -10.68 7.74
N LEU A 180 -23.54 -10.71 6.67
CA LEU A 180 -22.21 -11.31 6.67
C LEU A 180 -21.15 -10.29 7.08
N ALA A 181 -20.19 -10.75 7.88
CA ALA A 181 -18.92 -10.09 8.12
C ALA A 181 -17.78 -11.06 7.75
N MET A 182 -17.08 -10.75 6.66
CA MET A 182 -15.93 -11.51 6.15
C MET A 182 -14.65 -10.79 6.60
N GLY A 183 -13.77 -11.49 7.31
CA GLY A 183 -12.58 -10.90 7.90
C GLY A 183 -12.71 -10.59 9.40
N PRO A 184 -11.79 -9.80 9.99
CA PRO A 184 -10.68 -9.05 9.36
C PRO A 184 -9.61 -9.95 8.74
N ASP A 185 -8.63 -9.33 8.06
CA ASP A 185 -7.58 -10.02 7.29
C ASP A 185 -8.14 -10.95 6.19
N CYS A 186 -9.30 -10.59 5.62
CA CYS A 186 -9.87 -11.32 4.49
C CYS A 186 -9.27 -10.81 3.17
N GLY A 187 -8.21 -11.47 2.72
CA GLY A 187 -7.49 -11.04 1.51
C GLY A 187 -8.20 -11.34 0.18
N THR A 188 -9.08 -12.34 0.14
CA THR A 188 -9.64 -12.89 -1.11
C THR A 188 -11.09 -13.32 -0.95
N ALA A 189 -11.97 -12.82 -1.81
CA ALA A 189 -13.26 -13.43 -2.10
C ALA A 189 -13.69 -13.18 -3.55
N VAL A 190 -14.57 -14.04 -4.05
CA VAL A 190 -15.31 -13.82 -5.30
C VAL A 190 -16.77 -14.12 -5.02
N LEU A 191 -17.62 -13.09 -5.04
CA LEU A 191 -19.06 -13.21 -4.77
C LEU A 191 -19.83 -12.91 -6.05
N ASP A 192 -20.61 -13.87 -6.54
CA ASP A 192 -21.36 -13.75 -7.80
C ASP A 192 -20.50 -13.26 -8.99
N GLY A 193 -19.25 -13.76 -9.05
CA GLY A 193 -18.27 -13.34 -10.07
C GLY A 193 -17.62 -11.98 -9.82
N VAL A 194 -18.00 -11.25 -8.77
CA VAL A 194 -17.38 -9.98 -8.37
C VAL A 194 -16.14 -10.24 -7.52
N PRO A 195 -14.93 -9.84 -7.97
CA PRO A 195 -13.72 -10.00 -7.19
C PRO A 195 -13.66 -8.99 -6.02
N LEU A 196 -13.29 -9.47 -4.84
CA LEU A 196 -13.07 -8.67 -3.63
C LEU A 196 -11.67 -8.93 -3.08
N GLY A 197 -10.88 -7.87 -2.92
CA GLY A 197 -9.47 -7.99 -2.54
C GLY A 197 -8.62 -8.57 -3.68
N PHE A 198 -7.70 -9.48 -3.34
CA PHE A 198 -6.89 -10.20 -4.32
C PHE A 198 -7.66 -11.39 -4.87
N ALA A 199 -8.02 -11.35 -6.14
CA ALA A 199 -8.77 -12.42 -6.78
C ALA A 199 -8.17 -12.80 -8.14
N ASN A 200 -8.42 -14.04 -8.55
CA ASN A 200 -8.09 -14.55 -9.88
C ASN A 200 -9.34 -14.61 -10.75
N VAL A 201 -9.16 -14.56 -12.07
CA VAL A 201 -10.25 -14.83 -13.01
C VAL A 201 -10.64 -16.30 -12.88
N LEU A 202 -11.90 -16.55 -12.47
CA LEU A 202 -12.43 -17.89 -12.27
C LEU A 202 -13.35 -18.28 -13.44
N ARG A 203 -13.43 -19.60 -13.72
CA ARG A 203 -14.47 -20.14 -14.59
C ARG A 203 -15.74 -20.39 -13.78
N PRO A 204 -16.91 -19.93 -14.22
CA PRO A 204 -18.17 -20.22 -13.54
C PRO A 204 -18.41 -21.74 -13.41
N GLY A 205 -18.97 -22.17 -12.29
CA GLY A 205 -19.17 -23.58 -11.99
C GLY A 205 -20.14 -23.83 -10.83
N ARG A 206 -20.36 -25.10 -10.50
CA ARG A 206 -21.32 -25.52 -9.46
C ARG A 206 -20.70 -25.68 -8.08
N VAL A 207 -19.42 -25.37 -7.92
CA VAL A 207 -18.65 -25.58 -6.69
C VAL A 207 -18.50 -24.24 -5.98
N GLY A 208 -18.95 -24.17 -4.73
CA GLY A 208 -18.67 -23.06 -3.82
C GLY A 208 -17.46 -23.38 -2.95
N LEU A 209 -16.62 -22.38 -2.71
CA LEU A 209 -15.46 -22.44 -1.82
C LEU A 209 -15.71 -21.45 -0.66
N ILE A 210 -15.49 -21.91 0.57
CA ILE A 210 -15.52 -21.10 1.79
C ILE A 210 -14.19 -21.31 2.51
#